data_AF-A0A1H0VW12-F1
#
_entry.id   AF-A0A1H0VW12-F1
#
_cell.length_a   1.000
_cell.length_b   1.000
_cell.length_c   1.000
_cell.angle_alpha   90.00
_cell.angle_beta   90.00
_cell.angle_gamma   90.00
#
_symmetry.space_group_name_H-M   'P 1'
#
loop_
_entity.id
_entity.type
_entity.pdbx_description
1 polymer ?
#
loop_
_entity_poly.entity_id
_entity_poly.type
_entity_poly.pdbx_seq_one_letter_code
_entity_poly.pdbx_strand_id
1 'polypeptide(L)'
;MEFVVFYATKDPSRLREVYPRHHAYVEQFAKDGGLLAIGTFDDPVANGSMAVFESRHRAEEFLAQDPFVTESVVSRATSANGTCRLSGERPLGRD
;
A
#
# COMPACT_ATOMS: atom_id res chain seq x y z
N MET A 1 4.48 -8.04 14.83
CA MET A 1 3.11 -8.29 14.34
C MET A 1 3.10 -7.73 12.93
N GLU A 2 3.00 -8.59 11.94
CA GLU A 2 3.13 -8.18 10.53
C GLU A 2 1.88 -7.40 10.09
N PHE A 3 2.09 -6.38 9.25
CA PHE A 3 1.03 -5.51 8.77
C PHE A 3 1.04 -5.49 7.24
N VAL A 4 -0.12 -5.75 6.63
CA VAL A 4 -0.24 -5.87 5.17
C VAL A 4 -1.10 -4.74 4.63
N VAL A 5 -0.57 -4.09 3.60
CA VAL A 5 -1.25 -3.05 2.85
C VAL A 5 -1.49 -3.54 1.43
N PHE A 6 -2.72 -3.40 0.97
CA PHE A 6 -3.13 -3.63 -0.41
C PHE A 6 -3.35 -2.28 -1.09
N TYR A 7 -2.84 -2.15 -2.30
CA TYR A 7 -3.03 -1.02 -3.17
C TYR A 7 -3.91 -1.42 -4.35
N ALA A 8 -4.88 -0.59 -4.69
CA ALA A 8 -5.69 -0.71 -5.88
C ALA A 8 -5.44 0.50 -6.78
N THR A 9 -5.14 0.26 -8.06
CA THR A 9 -4.90 1.33 -9.02
C THR A 9 -6.19 2.11 -9.28
N LYS A 10 -6.16 3.43 -9.07
CA LYS A 10 -7.30 4.32 -9.33
C LYS A 10 -7.13 5.07 -10.65
N ASP A 11 -5.91 5.52 -10.93
CA ASP A 11 -5.58 6.23 -12.18
C ASP A 11 -4.36 5.59 -12.87
N PRO A 12 -4.58 4.64 -13.78
CA PRO A 12 -3.49 3.97 -14.49
C PRO A 12 -2.72 4.90 -15.44
N SER A 13 -3.28 6.05 -15.83
CA SER A 13 -2.62 6.98 -16.74
C SER A 13 -1.42 7.67 -16.09
N ARG A 14 -1.52 7.96 -14.79
CA ARG A 14 -0.48 8.60 -13.97
C ARG A 14 0.48 7.60 -13.32
N LEU A 15 0.13 6.32 -13.31
CA LEU A 15 0.94 5.27 -12.68
C LEU A 15 2.38 5.25 -13.22
N ARG A 16 2.56 5.33 -14.55
CA ARG A 16 3.89 5.34 -15.18
C ARG A 16 4.72 6.58 -14.85
N GLU A 17 4.08 7.73 -14.64
CA GLU A 17 4.73 8.98 -14.29
C GLU A 17 5.22 8.98 -12.82
N VAL A 18 4.39 8.42 -11.93
CA VAL A 18 4.66 8.40 -10.48
C VAL A 18 5.56 7.22 -10.07
N TYR A 19 5.56 6.14 -10.84
CA TYR A 19 6.30 4.91 -10.53
C TYR A 19 7.79 5.12 -10.21
N PRO A 20 8.58 5.90 -10.98
CA PRO A 20 9.99 6.10 -10.66
C PRO A 20 10.22 6.72 -9.27
N ARG A 21 9.33 7.63 -8.85
CA ARG A 21 9.39 8.30 -7.53
C ARG A 21 8.98 7.34 -6.41
N HIS A 22 7.94 6.55 -6.64
CA HIS A 22 7.54 5.48 -5.72
C HIS A 22 8.66 4.44 -5.55
N HIS A 23 9.27 3.98 -6.65
CA HIS A 23 10.35 3.01 -6.63
C HIS A 23 11.56 3.51 -5.84
N ALA A 24 11.99 4.76 -6.07
CA ALA A 24 13.10 5.35 -5.31
C ALA A 24 12.79 5.45 -3.81
N TYR A 25 11.54 5.78 -3.45
CA TYR A 25 11.09 5.82 -2.05
C TYR A 25 11.09 4.42 -1.42
N VAL A 26 10.60 3.41 -2.13
CA VAL A 26 10.63 2.00 -1.71
C VAL A 26 12.06 1.52 -1.48
N GLU A 27 12.98 1.79 -2.40
CA GLU A 27 14.38 1.40 -2.26
C GLU A 27 15.04 2.06 -1.04
N GLN A 28 14.73 3.33 -0.77
CA GLN A 28 15.24 4.02 0.39
C GLN A 28 14.67 3.42 1.68
N PHE A 29 13.36 3.20 1.73
CA PHE A 29 12.69 2.61 2.89
C PHE A 29 13.15 1.16 3.16
N ALA A 30 13.44 0.40 2.11
CA ALA A 30 13.99 -0.94 2.24
C ALA A 30 15.40 -0.94 2.88
N LYS A 31 16.21 0.11 2.63
CA LYS A 31 17.52 0.28 3.28
C LYS A 31 17.37 0.69 4.75
N ASP A 32 16.39 1.54 5.06
CA ASP A 32 16.11 2.01 6.42
C ASP A 32 15.44 0.94 7.31
N GLY A 33 14.87 -0.09 6.68
CA GLY A 33 14.31 -1.27 7.32
C GLY A 33 12.81 -1.17 7.63
N GLY A 34 12.17 -2.34 7.77
CA GLY A 34 10.77 -2.47 8.16
C GLY A 34 9.78 -2.77 7.03
N LEU A 35 10.23 -2.76 5.78
CA LEU A 35 9.54 -3.39 4.65
C LEU A 35 10.04 -4.82 4.49
N LEU A 36 9.15 -5.80 4.70
CA LEU A 36 9.45 -7.22 4.60
C LEU A 36 9.31 -7.74 3.17
N ALA A 37 8.27 -7.28 2.46
CA ALA A 37 8.03 -7.62 1.07
C ALA A 37 7.20 -6.55 0.37
N ILE A 38 7.42 -6.35 -0.92
CA ILE A 38 6.55 -5.55 -1.79
C ILE A 38 6.46 -6.22 -3.16
N GLY A 39 5.26 -6.27 -3.73
CA GLY A 39 5.05 -6.91 -5.03
C GLY A 39 3.71 -6.54 -5.67
N THR A 40 3.67 -6.61 -6.99
CA THR A 40 2.44 -6.44 -7.78
C THR A 40 1.71 -7.77 -7.91
N PHE A 41 0.38 -7.74 -7.97
CA PHE A 41 -0.42 -8.91 -8.33
C PHE A 41 -0.56 -8.98 -9.84
N ASP A 42 0.07 -9.97 -10.49
CA ASP A 42 -0.02 -10.22 -11.93
C ASP A 42 -0.07 -8.92 -12.78
N ASP A 43 -1.26 -8.48 -13.21
CA ASP A 43 -1.50 -7.12 -13.71
C ASP A 43 -1.72 -6.09 -12.58
N PRO A 44 -0.78 -5.14 -12.35
CA PRO A 44 -0.92 -4.11 -11.33
C PRO A 44 -2.05 -3.10 -11.59
N VAL A 45 -2.49 -2.94 -12.83
CA VAL A 45 -3.63 -2.07 -13.15
C VAL A 45 -4.94 -2.73 -12.73
N ALA A 46 -5.08 -4.04 -13.00
CA ALA A 46 -6.30 -4.78 -12.70
C ALA A 46 -6.36 -5.28 -11.24
N ASN A 47 -5.25 -5.77 -10.69
CA ASN A 47 -5.20 -6.48 -9.42
C ASN A 47 -4.40 -5.74 -8.34
N GLY A 48 -3.67 -4.68 -8.70
CA GLY A 48 -2.97 -3.82 -7.74
C GLY A 48 -1.67 -4.40 -7.19
N SER A 49 -1.30 -4.00 -5.98
CA SER A 49 -0.06 -4.43 -5.33
C SER A 49 -0.22 -4.64 -3.83
N MET A 50 0.75 -5.32 -3.22
CA MET A 50 0.80 -5.59 -1.79
C MET A 50 2.15 -5.22 -1.23
N ALA A 51 2.14 -4.62 -0.04
CA ALA A 51 3.32 -4.39 0.78
C ALA A 51 3.11 -4.98 2.19
N VAL A 52 4.13 -5.68 2.67
CA VAL A 52 4.16 -6.34 3.99
C VAL A 52 5.21 -5.64 4.84
N PHE A 53 4.81 -5.20 6.02
CA PHE A 53 5.63 -4.44 6.95
C PHE A 53 5.81 -5.19 8.28
N GLU A 54 6.94 -4.93 8.95
CA GLU A 54 7.26 -5.51 10.26
C GLU A 54 6.30 -5.08 11.37
N SER A 55 5.69 -3.90 11.20
CA SER A 55 4.77 -3.29 12.15
C SER A 55 3.81 -2.32 11.47
N ARG A 56 2.70 -2.05 12.15
CA ARG A 56 1.73 -1.02 11.74
C ARG A 56 2.35 0.37 11.66
N HIS A 57 3.23 0.72 12.59
CA HIS A 57 3.86 2.05 12.63
C HIS A 57 4.67 2.31 11.37
N ARG A 58 5.51 1.35 10.97
CA ARG A 58 6.27 1.43 9.70
C ARG A 58 5.36 1.53 8.48
N ALA A 59 4.26 0.78 8.46
CA ALA A 59 3.30 0.87 7.37
C ALA A 59 2.65 2.26 7.28
N GLU A 60 2.30 2.86 8.42
CA GLU A 60 1.73 4.22 8.47
C GLU A 60 2.76 5.28 8.04
N GLU A 61 4.02 5.17 8.47
CA GLU A 61 5.12 6.01 8.00
C GLU A 61 5.32 5.91 6.48
N PHE A 62 5.35 4.68 5.96
CA PHE A 62 5.46 4.42 4.53
C PHE A 62 4.32 5.10 3.76
N LEU A 63 3.09 4.86 4.20
CA LEU A 63 1.87 5.38 3.57
C LEU A 63 1.73 6.90 3.63
N ALA A 64 2.33 7.55 4.62
CA ALA A 64 2.26 9.01 4.76
C ALA A 64 3.09 9.74 3.70
N GLN A 65 4.15 9.10 3.19
CA GLN A 65 5.08 9.73 2.24
C GLN A 65 5.10 9.05 0.87
N ASP A 66 4.44 7.91 0.71
CA ASP A 66 4.35 7.19 -0.57
C ASP A 66 3.78 8.11 -1.67
N PRO A 67 4.54 8.35 -2.77
CA PRO A 67 4.07 9.13 -3.93
C PRO A 67 2.75 8.63 -4.52
N PHE A 68 2.47 7.33 -4.48
CA PHE A 68 1.20 6.81 -4.97
C PHE A 68 0.01 7.24 -4.11
N VAL A 69 0.21 7.35 -2.79
CA VAL A 69 -0.82 7.78 -1.85
C VAL A 69 -0.98 9.29 -1.85
N THR A 70 0.14 10.02 -1.75
CA THR A 70 0.14 11.49 -1.68
C THR A 70 -0.40 12.13 -2.95
N GLU A 71 -0.18 11.52 -4.12
CA GLU A 71 -0.75 11.97 -5.40
C GLU A 71 -2.09 11.32 -5.76
N SER A 72 -2.66 10.52 -4.84
CA SER A 72 -3.98 9.86 -4.99
C SER A 72 -4.11 8.98 -6.25
N VAL A 73 -3.00 8.39 -6.71
CA VAL A 73 -2.96 7.50 -7.89
C VAL A 73 -3.53 6.11 -7.56
N VAL A 74 -3.44 5.71 -6.29
CA VAL A 74 -3.91 4.44 -5.78
C VAL A 74 -4.85 4.63 -4.59
N SER A 75 -5.78 3.69 -4.41
CA SER A 75 -6.54 3.50 -3.18
C SER A 75 -5.84 2.45 -2.31
N ARG A 76 -5.92 2.57 -0.98
CA ARG A 76 -5.33 1.59 -0.06
C ARG A 76 -6.37 0.87 0.79
N ALA A 77 -6.18 -0.43 0.98
CA ALA A 77 -6.83 -1.22 2.01
C ALA A 77 -5.75 -1.70 2.98
N THR A 78 -6.02 -1.68 4.28
CA THR A 78 -5.07 -2.22 5.26
C THR A 78 -5.70 -3.43 5.94
N SER A 79 -4.91 -4.47 6.16
CA SER A 79 -5.33 -5.58 7.00
C SER A 79 -4.47 -5.62 8.25
N ALA A 80 -5.15 -5.55 9.39
CA ALA A 80 -4.57 -5.87 10.68
C ALA A 80 -5.19 -7.19 11.13
N ASN A 81 -4.36 -8.20 11.40
CA ASN A 81 -4.78 -9.45 12.05
C ASN A 81 -5.81 -10.29 11.25
N GLY A 82 -5.59 -10.47 9.94
CA GLY A 82 -6.48 -11.28 9.08
C GLY A 82 -7.83 -10.64 8.73
N THR A 83 -8.12 -9.43 9.22
CA THR A 83 -9.28 -8.64 8.81
C THR A 83 -8.86 -7.53 7.86
N CYS A 84 -9.20 -7.66 6.58
CA CYS A 84 -9.01 -6.62 5.57
C CYS A 84 -10.08 -5.54 5.77
N ARG A 85 -9.68 -4.31 6.12
CA ARG A 85 -10.59 -3.18 6.21
C ARG A 85 -10.22 -2.15 5.14
N LEU A 86 -11.18 -1.87 4.27
CA LEU A 86 -11.11 -0.73 3.37
C LEU A 86 -11.25 0.55 4.21
N SER A 87 -10.31 1.49 4.05
CA SER A 87 -10.41 2.79 4.72
C SER A 87 -11.59 3.55 4.11
N GLY A 88 -12.75 3.51 4.75
CA GLY A 88 -13.99 4.17 4.29
C GLY A 88 -15.29 3.45 4.62
N GLU A 89 -15.25 2.16 5.00
CA GLU A 89 -16.47 1.39 5.26
C GLU A 89 -16.74 1.22 6.76
N ARG A 90 -17.91 1.69 7.20
CA ARG A 90 -18.45 1.38 8.54
C ARG A 90 -18.55 -0.14 8.69
N PRO A 91 -18.26 -0.71 9.87
CA PRO A 91 -18.44 -2.14 10.09
C PRO A 91 -19.91 -2.49 9.83
N LEU A 92 -20.17 -3.36 8.86
CA LEU A 92 -21.46 -4.01 8.74
C LEU A 92 -21.66 -4.81 10.02
N GLY A 93 -22.70 -4.45 10.77
CA GLY A 93 -23.04 -5.07 12.05
C GLY A 93 -23.20 -6.57 11.90
N ARG A 94 -22.73 -7.31 12.91
CA ARG A 94 -23.23 -8.65 13.17
C ARG A 94 -24.61 -8.51 13.79
N ASP A 95 -25.62 -9.09 13.15
CA ASP A 95 -26.81 -9.59 13.85
C ASP A 95 -26.42 -10.75 14.79
#